data_AF-A0A520ERK6-F1
#
_entry.id   AF-A0A520ERK6-F1
#
_cell.length_a   1.000
_cell.length_b   1.000
_cell.length_c   1.000
_cell.angle_alpha   90.00
_cell.angle_beta   90.00
_cell.angle_gamma   90.00
#
_symmetry.space_group_name_H-M   'P 1'
#
loop_
_entity.id
_entity.type
_entity.pdbx_description
1 polymer ?
#
loop_
_entity_poly.entity_id
_entity_poly.type
_entity_poly.pdbx_seq_one_letter_code
_entity_poly.pdbx_strand_id
1 'polypeptide(L)'
;MVAALVVGWVVVYFIGLVGALWRFREPHAPAPILTMHDQWTDLAVGALQVVVGAIAIGAVHLARRRTLPAVLPLRHGSAREAALTWCAAIGAASAIVLVLSRLNIVRFGFSIPASVESDWLAVVSALAVGLREEPILVALPVLLLVGRMPIWAIMGLSATLRGFLYLYFGGGGFLWAAIWGAAAVWVYYRYRRLWVLILIHGFVMNIQVFDRVIPSDNSATVLQWINILILFAALLWWITPRALDAFLPNTVAVRSNDRAVDTTPVVTDVVLNPENVNPDRSRNEPPVKP
;
A
#
# COMPACT_ATOMS: atom_id res chain seq x y z
N MET A 1 24.29 5.54 -6.65
CA MET A 1 23.09 4.70 -6.90
C MET A 1 21.80 5.45 -6.57
N VAL A 2 21.62 5.97 -5.35
CA VAL A 2 20.43 6.78 -5.00
C VAL A 2 20.28 8.00 -5.93
N ALA A 3 21.34 8.80 -6.11
CA ALA A 3 21.29 9.94 -7.03
C ALA A 3 20.90 9.55 -8.47
N ALA A 4 21.46 8.47 -9.01
CA ALA A 4 21.12 7.97 -10.34
C ALA A 4 19.65 7.51 -10.45
N LEU A 5 19.13 6.86 -9.40
CA LEU A 5 17.71 6.49 -9.32
C LEU A 5 16.81 7.73 -9.30
N VAL A 6 17.16 8.75 -8.51
CA VAL A 6 16.41 10.01 -8.44
C VAL A 6 16.45 10.74 -9.77
N VAL A 7 17.63 10.89 -10.40
CA VAL A 7 17.78 11.54 -11.71
C VAL A 7 16.99 10.78 -12.78
N GLY A 8 17.12 9.45 -12.83
CA GLY A 8 16.36 8.62 -13.76
C GLY A 8 14.85 8.76 -13.55
N TRP A 9 14.40 8.78 -12.29
CA TRP A 9 13.00 9.03 -11.95
C TRP A 9 12.54 10.43 -12.41
N VAL A 10 13.32 11.48 -12.17
CA VAL A 10 12.99 12.85 -12.64
C VAL A 10 12.84 12.86 -14.15
N VAL A 11 13.74 12.22 -14.90
CA VAL A 11 13.67 12.15 -16.37
C VAL A 11 12.41 11.42 -16.81
N VAL A 12 12.13 10.26 -16.24
CA VAL A 12 10.97 9.42 -16.60
C VAL A 12 9.65 10.14 -16.30
N TYR A 13 9.57 10.87 -15.19
CA TYR A 13 8.35 11.52 -14.72
C TYR A 13 8.34 13.04 -14.91
N PHE A 14 9.25 13.59 -15.72
CA PHE A 14 9.46 15.04 -15.83
C PHE A 14 8.16 15.81 -16.13
N ILE A 15 7.40 15.37 -17.14
CA ILE A 15 6.13 16.00 -17.54
C ILE A 15 5.12 15.94 -16.39
N GLY A 16 4.99 14.77 -15.75
CA GLY A 16 4.10 14.60 -14.61
C GLY A 16 4.47 15.48 -13.41
N LEU A 17 5.78 15.67 -13.16
CA LEU A 17 6.27 16.53 -12.09
C LEU A 17 6.01 18.02 -12.36
N VAL A 18 6.28 18.47 -13.58
CA VAL A 18 5.99 19.85 -13.98
C VAL A 18 4.49 20.13 -13.87
N GLY A 19 3.65 19.20 -14.37
CA GLY A 19 2.20 19.30 -14.24
C GLY A 19 1.73 19.31 -12.78
N ALA A 20 2.32 18.47 -11.93
CA ALA A 20 1.99 18.41 -10.51
C ALA A 20 2.36 19.70 -9.77
N LEU A 21 3.54 20.27 -10.06
CA LEU A 21 4.00 21.54 -9.49
C LEU A 21 3.17 22.72 -9.98
N TRP A 22 2.84 22.76 -11.27
CA TRP A 22 1.97 23.79 -11.83
C TRP A 22 0.60 23.76 -11.16
N ARG A 23 -0.03 22.59 -11.06
CA ARG A 23 -1.35 22.45 -10.41
C ARG A 23 -1.31 22.73 -8.92
N PHE A 24 -0.20 22.41 -8.24
CA PHE A 24 0.01 22.76 -6.85
C PHE A 24 -0.03 24.29 -6.65
N ARG A 25 0.65 25.04 -7.54
CA ARG A 25 0.71 26.51 -7.56
C ARG A 25 -0.60 27.16 -7.99
N GLU A 26 -1.31 26.56 -8.95
CA GLU A 26 -2.57 27.07 -9.51
C GLU A 26 -3.74 26.11 -9.22
N PRO A 27 -4.19 26.00 -7.96
CA PRO A 27 -5.22 25.04 -7.58
C PRO A 27 -6.57 25.29 -8.25
N HIS A 28 -6.86 26.55 -8.58
CA HIS A 28 -8.12 27.00 -9.18
C HIS A 28 -8.07 27.05 -10.70
N ALA A 29 -6.98 26.61 -11.33
CA ALA A 29 -6.92 26.53 -12.78
C ALA A 29 -8.06 25.64 -13.31
N PRO A 30 -8.63 25.95 -14.48
CA PRO A 30 -9.68 25.12 -15.07
C PRO A 30 -9.18 23.70 -15.31
N ALA A 31 -10.11 22.76 -15.45
CA ALA A 31 -9.77 21.40 -15.87
C ALA A 31 -9.17 21.45 -17.28
N PRO A 32 -8.05 20.76 -17.55
CA PRO A 32 -7.57 20.61 -18.91
C PRO A 32 -8.58 19.78 -19.71
N ILE A 33 -8.76 20.16 -20.97
CA ILE A 33 -9.53 19.40 -21.94
C ILE A 33 -8.52 18.62 -22.77
N LEU A 34 -8.57 17.29 -22.69
CA LEU A 34 -7.67 16.40 -23.38
C LEU A 34 -8.33 15.89 -24.65
N THR A 35 -7.76 16.28 -25.79
CA THR A 35 -8.15 15.72 -27.09
C THR A 35 -7.81 14.22 -27.13
N MET A 36 -8.38 13.50 -28.08
CA MET A 36 -8.03 12.10 -28.33
C MET A 36 -6.52 11.96 -28.63
N HIS A 37 -5.92 12.94 -29.31
CA HIS A 37 -4.48 12.96 -29.58
C HIS A 37 -3.63 13.08 -28.31
N ASP A 38 -4.04 13.95 -27.37
CA ASP A 38 -3.35 14.09 -26.08
C ASP A 38 -3.42 12.80 -25.27
N GLN A 39 -4.57 12.13 -25.26
CA GLN A 39 -4.77 10.87 -24.55
C GLN A 39 -3.93 9.73 -25.14
N TRP A 40 -3.80 9.66 -26.47
CA TRP A 40 -2.89 8.71 -27.12
C TRP A 40 -1.43 8.99 -26.79
N THR A 41 -1.04 10.26 -26.74
CA THR A 41 0.31 10.68 -26.38
C THR A 41 0.62 10.30 -24.93
N ASP A 42 -0.31 10.55 -24.00
CA ASP A 42 -0.21 10.12 -22.60
C ASP A 42 -0.07 8.60 -22.48
N LEU A 43 -0.84 7.84 -23.25
CA LEU A 43 -0.75 6.38 -23.26
C LEU A 43 0.61 5.90 -23.81
N ALA A 44 1.13 6.53 -24.86
CA ALA A 44 2.44 6.22 -25.42
C ALA A 44 3.57 6.52 -24.42
N VAL A 45 3.51 7.66 -23.73
CA VAL A 45 4.43 7.99 -22.64
C VAL A 45 4.31 6.96 -21.51
N GLY A 46 3.09 6.57 -21.13
CA GLY A 46 2.85 5.52 -20.14
C GLY A 46 3.46 4.19 -20.54
N ALA A 47 3.31 3.77 -21.80
CA ALA A 47 3.90 2.54 -22.33
C ALA A 47 5.43 2.59 -22.29
N LEU A 48 6.04 3.73 -22.65
CA LEU A 48 7.48 3.93 -22.56
C LEU A 48 7.97 3.80 -21.10
N GLN A 49 7.26 4.41 -20.15
CA GLN A 49 7.59 4.31 -18.73
C GLN A 49 7.50 2.85 -18.24
N VAL A 50 6.49 2.09 -18.65
CA VAL A 50 6.38 0.65 -18.35
C VAL A 50 7.59 -0.13 -18.88
N VAL A 51 7.97 0.10 -20.14
CA VAL A 51 9.13 -0.56 -20.77
C VAL A 51 10.42 -0.21 -20.05
N VAL A 52 10.65 1.07 -19.75
CA VAL A 52 11.83 1.53 -18.99
C VAL A 52 11.88 0.89 -17.61
N GLY A 53 10.75 0.82 -16.90
CA GLY A 53 10.65 0.17 -15.60
C GLY A 53 10.98 -1.32 -15.67
N ALA A 54 10.43 -2.03 -16.66
CA ALA A 54 10.71 -3.45 -16.87
C ALA A 54 12.19 -3.73 -17.18
N ILE A 55 12.80 -2.93 -18.08
CA ILE A 55 14.22 -3.03 -18.42
C ILE A 55 15.08 -2.75 -17.18
N ALA A 56 14.79 -1.69 -16.43
CA ALA A 56 15.57 -1.31 -15.25
C ALA A 56 15.52 -2.40 -14.17
N ILE A 57 14.33 -2.96 -13.88
CA ILE A 57 14.18 -4.09 -12.96
C ILE A 57 14.95 -5.31 -13.46
N GLY A 58 14.79 -5.67 -14.74
CA GLY A 58 15.46 -6.82 -15.35
C GLY A 58 16.98 -6.70 -15.25
N ALA A 59 17.52 -5.53 -15.58
CA ALA A 59 18.94 -5.22 -15.51
C ALA A 59 19.47 -5.32 -14.07
N VAL A 60 18.78 -4.73 -13.09
CA VAL A 60 19.19 -4.83 -11.67
C VAL A 60 19.10 -6.27 -11.17
N HIS A 61 18.04 -6.99 -11.53
CA HIS A 61 17.86 -8.38 -11.14
C HIS A 61 18.99 -9.26 -11.70
N LEU A 62 19.34 -9.09 -12.98
CA LEU A 62 20.42 -9.82 -13.62
C LEU A 62 21.80 -9.49 -13.03
N ALA A 63 22.08 -8.19 -12.83
CA ALA A 63 23.33 -7.70 -12.26
C ALA A 63 23.51 -8.14 -10.80
N ARG A 64 22.41 -8.23 -10.04
CA ARG A 64 22.43 -8.59 -8.62
C ARG A 64 21.97 -10.00 -8.31
N ARG A 65 21.80 -10.87 -9.31
CA ARG A 65 21.19 -12.22 -9.17
C ARG A 65 21.77 -13.08 -8.04
N ARG A 66 23.07 -12.95 -7.75
CA ARG A 66 23.75 -13.69 -6.68
C ARG A 66 23.59 -13.07 -5.30
N THR A 67 23.40 -11.75 -5.23
CA THR A 67 23.35 -10.99 -3.96
C THR A 67 21.93 -10.86 -3.43
N LEU A 68 20.94 -10.68 -4.31
CA LEU A 68 19.54 -10.45 -3.93
C LEU A 68 18.96 -11.55 -3.03
N PRO A 69 19.21 -12.86 -3.26
CA PRO A 69 18.69 -13.91 -2.39
C PRO A 69 19.23 -13.85 -0.96
N ALA A 70 20.43 -13.29 -0.76
CA ALA A 70 21.06 -13.20 0.57
C ALA A 70 20.58 -11.99 1.38
N VAL A 71 20.10 -10.92 0.72
CA VAL A 71 19.74 -9.66 1.37
C VAL A 71 18.24 -9.41 1.42
N LEU A 72 17.46 -10.07 0.57
CA LEU A 72 16.01 -10.01 0.61
C LEU A 72 15.49 -11.04 1.63
N PRO A 73 14.46 -10.69 2.40
CA PRO A 73 13.80 -11.67 3.24
C PRO A 73 13.15 -12.74 2.35
N LEU A 74 12.99 -13.93 2.94
CA LEU A 74 12.18 -14.98 2.32
C LEU A 74 10.78 -14.44 2.04
N ARG A 75 10.17 -14.94 0.97
CA ARG A 75 8.78 -14.62 0.67
C ARG A 75 7.91 -15.13 1.80
N HIS A 76 7.12 -14.26 2.40
CA HIS A 76 6.13 -14.65 3.39
C HIS A 76 4.74 -14.21 2.98
N GLY A 77 3.73 -14.95 3.45
CA GLY A 77 2.33 -14.59 3.34
C GLY A 77 1.68 -14.81 1.97
N SER A 78 0.36 -14.64 1.98
CA SER A 78 -0.51 -14.84 0.82
C SER A 78 -0.65 -13.57 -0.03
N ALA A 79 -1.17 -13.71 -1.25
CA ALA A 79 -1.52 -12.56 -2.09
C ALA A 79 -2.64 -11.73 -1.44
N ARG A 80 -3.59 -12.40 -0.76
CA ARG A 80 -4.66 -11.77 -0.01
C ARG A 80 -4.11 -10.90 1.12
N GLU A 81 -3.13 -11.39 1.87
CA GLU A 81 -2.50 -10.59 2.94
C GLU A 81 -1.79 -9.36 2.39
N ALA A 82 -1.00 -9.50 1.32
CA ALA A 82 -0.36 -8.37 0.66
C ALA A 82 -1.38 -7.33 0.20
N ALA A 83 -2.49 -7.79 -0.39
CA ALA A 83 -3.59 -6.95 -0.83
C ALA A 83 -4.24 -6.19 0.33
N LEU A 84 -4.62 -6.92 1.39
CA LEU A 84 -5.24 -6.36 2.58
C LEU A 84 -4.34 -5.34 3.27
N THR A 85 -3.05 -5.64 3.45
CA THR A 85 -2.12 -4.71 4.09
C THR A 85 -2.00 -3.42 3.29
N TRP A 86 -1.97 -3.52 1.97
CA TRP A 86 -1.80 -2.34 1.15
C TRP A 86 -3.08 -1.51 1.04
N CYS A 87 -4.24 -2.15 0.88
CA CYS A 87 -5.54 -1.49 0.97
C CYS A 87 -5.73 -0.80 2.33
N ALA A 88 -5.34 -1.45 3.43
CA ALA A 88 -5.34 -0.85 4.76
C ALA A 88 -4.46 0.41 4.81
N ALA A 89 -3.28 0.39 4.20
CA ALA A 89 -2.40 1.55 4.16
C ALA A 89 -3.00 2.72 3.35
N ILE A 90 -3.66 2.44 2.22
CA ILE A 90 -4.37 3.47 1.45
C ILE A 90 -5.53 4.03 2.27
N GLY A 91 -6.31 3.17 2.94
CA GLY A 91 -7.38 3.57 3.85
C GLY A 91 -6.88 4.48 4.98
N ALA A 92 -5.79 4.10 5.64
CA ALA A 92 -5.16 4.88 6.71
C ALA A 92 -4.64 6.24 6.19
N ALA A 93 -3.94 6.25 5.05
CA ALA A 93 -3.46 7.48 4.40
C ALA A 93 -4.62 8.43 4.10
N SER A 94 -5.74 7.88 3.61
CA SER A 94 -6.94 8.64 3.27
C SER A 94 -7.59 9.22 4.52
N ALA A 95 -7.75 8.42 5.58
CA ALA A 95 -8.28 8.88 6.86
C ALA A 95 -7.43 10.01 7.46
N ILE A 96 -6.10 9.84 7.52
CA ILE A 96 -5.17 10.83 8.07
C ILE A 96 -5.31 12.16 7.32
N VAL A 97 -5.24 12.12 5.98
CA VAL A 97 -5.27 13.33 5.17
C VAL A 97 -6.64 14.02 5.21
N LEU A 98 -7.73 13.25 5.29
CA LEU A 98 -9.08 13.81 5.51
C LEU A 98 -9.17 14.55 6.85
N VAL A 99 -8.67 13.96 7.94
CA VAL A 99 -8.65 14.65 9.25
C VAL A 99 -7.82 15.92 9.18
N LEU A 100 -6.58 15.85 8.67
CA LEU A 100 -5.70 17.01 8.58
C LEU A 100 -6.29 18.11 7.67
N SER A 101 -7.00 17.73 6.60
CA SER A 101 -7.69 18.68 5.75
C SER A 101 -8.88 19.33 6.45
N ARG A 102 -9.64 18.59 7.27
CA ARG A 102 -10.76 19.15 8.06
C ARG A 102 -10.27 20.10 9.15
N LEU A 103 -9.06 19.88 9.66
CA LEU A 103 -8.38 20.76 10.62
C LEU A 103 -7.67 21.94 9.94
N ASN A 104 -7.79 22.11 8.62
CA ASN A 104 -7.11 23.15 7.83
C ASN A 104 -5.56 23.13 7.95
N ILE A 105 -4.96 21.98 8.26
CA ILE A 105 -3.51 21.82 8.38
C ILE A 105 -2.88 21.61 7.00
N VAL A 106 -3.52 20.80 6.15
CA VAL A 106 -3.06 20.53 4.78
C VAL A 106 -4.21 20.68 3.81
N ARG A 107 -3.94 21.22 2.62
CA ARG A 107 -4.92 21.19 1.52
C ARG A 107 -4.95 19.80 0.90
N PHE A 108 -6.11 19.14 0.96
CA PHE A 108 -6.40 17.96 0.17
C PHE A 108 -7.66 18.20 -0.66
N GLY A 109 -7.46 18.56 -1.92
CA GLY A 109 -8.55 18.74 -2.87
C GLY A 109 -8.45 17.65 -3.93
N PHE A 110 -9.58 17.00 -4.24
CA PHE A 110 -9.67 16.28 -5.50
C PHE A 110 -9.44 17.30 -6.61
N SER A 111 -8.38 17.13 -7.40
CA SER A 111 -8.13 17.98 -8.55
C SER A 111 -9.33 17.85 -9.49
N ILE A 112 -9.83 18.97 -10.01
CA ILE A 112 -10.90 18.94 -11.01
C ILE A 112 -10.40 18.03 -12.15
N PRO A 113 -11.05 16.87 -12.38
CA PRO A 113 -10.56 15.92 -13.35
C PRO A 113 -10.54 16.55 -14.74
N ALA A 114 -9.55 16.17 -15.54
CA ALA A 114 -9.50 16.56 -16.95
C ALA A 114 -10.78 16.11 -17.66
N SER A 115 -11.33 16.96 -18.51
CA SER A 115 -12.35 16.54 -19.46
C SER A 115 -11.65 15.75 -20.57
N VAL A 116 -12.14 14.55 -20.86
CA VAL A 116 -11.54 13.65 -21.86
C VAL A 116 -12.50 13.43 -23.01
N GLU A 117 -11.98 13.42 -24.23
CA GLU A 117 -12.74 13.10 -25.43
C GLU A 117 -13.04 11.58 -25.57
N SER A 118 -12.25 10.71 -24.92
CA SER A 118 -12.36 9.25 -25.09
C SER A 118 -12.31 8.51 -23.75
N ASP A 119 -13.49 8.07 -23.32
CA ASP A 119 -13.66 7.37 -22.04
C ASP A 119 -12.84 6.09 -21.91
N TRP A 120 -12.76 5.30 -22.99
CA TRP A 120 -12.03 4.04 -22.96
C TRP A 120 -10.52 4.26 -22.83
N LEU A 121 -9.97 5.31 -23.44
CA LEU A 121 -8.55 5.66 -23.31
C LEU A 121 -8.24 6.09 -21.87
N ALA A 122 -9.15 6.83 -21.23
CA ALA A 122 -9.01 7.21 -19.83
C ALA A 122 -8.99 5.99 -18.90
N VAL A 123 -9.86 4.99 -19.13
CA VAL A 123 -9.90 3.72 -18.37
C VAL A 123 -8.61 2.92 -18.57
N VAL A 124 -8.16 2.75 -19.82
CA VAL A 124 -6.92 2.03 -20.11
C VAL A 124 -5.71 2.71 -19.48
N SER A 125 -5.61 4.04 -19.60
CA SER A 125 -4.54 4.82 -18.98
C SER A 125 -4.55 4.66 -17.44
N ALA A 126 -5.73 4.69 -16.82
CA ALA A 126 -5.87 4.46 -15.38
C ALA A 126 -5.45 3.05 -14.95
N LEU A 127 -5.75 2.02 -15.75
CA LEU A 127 -5.34 0.64 -15.44
C LEU A 127 -3.82 0.50 -15.53
N ALA A 128 -3.21 1.21 -16.47
CA ALA A 128 -1.77 1.21 -16.69
C ALA A 128 -0.98 1.94 -15.59
N VAL A 129 -1.60 2.76 -14.73
CA VAL A 129 -0.91 3.49 -13.65
C VAL A 129 -0.14 2.54 -12.74
N GLY A 130 -0.73 1.40 -12.36
CA GLY A 130 -0.05 0.41 -11.53
C GLY A 130 1.16 -0.22 -12.21
N LEU A 131 1.04 -0.52 -13.51
CA LEU A 131 2.14 -1.06 -14.33
C LEU A 131 3.28 -0.06 -14.48
N ARG A 132 2.96 1.22 -14.51
CA ARG A 132 3.90 2.33 -14.70
C ARG A 132 4.65 2.68 -13.43
N GLU A 133 3.93 2.77 -12.31
CA GLU A 133 4.47 3.29 -11.07
C GLU A 133 5.13 2.21 -10.20
N GLU A 134 4.47 1.08 -9.97
CA GLU A 134 4.96 0.09 -9.00
C GLU A 134 6.33 -0.51 -9.37
N PRO A 135 6.64 -0.79 -10.65
CA PRO A 135 7.99 -1.20 -11.03
C PRO A 135 9.07 -0.17 -10.66
N ILE A 136 8.82 1.12 -10.95
CA ILE A 136 9.84 2.17 -10.84
C ILE A 136 9.94 2.74 -9.43
N LEU A 137 8.80 2.89 -8.74
CA LEU A 137 8.71 3.52 -7.43
C LEU A 137 8.80 2.53 -6.28
N VAL A 138 8.60 1.23 -6.52
CA VAL A 138 8.59 0.23 -5.44
C VAL A 138 9.59 -0.88 -5.68
N ALA A 139 9.50 -1.57 -6.82
CA ALA A 139 10.39 -2.70 -7.05
C ALA A 139 11.83 -2.27 -7.29
N LEU A 140 12.05 -1.27 -8.16
CA LEU A 140 13.38 -0.80 -8.50
C LEU A 140 14.16 -0.26 -7.28
N PRO A 141 13.62 0.62 -6.41
CA PRO A 141 14.34 1.09 -5.24
C PRO A 141 14.70 -0.04 -4.28
N VAL A 142 13.79 -0.99 -4.05
CA VAL A 142 14.05 -2.17 -3.21
C VAL A 142 15.16 -3.01 -3.82
N LEU A 143 15.02 -3.42 -5.09
CA LEU A 143 15.99 -4.28 -5.76
C LEU A 143 17.36 -3.62 -5.91
N LEU A 144 17.41 -2.30 -6.05
CA LEU A 144 18.66 -1.56 -6.22
C LEU A 144 19.37 -1.33 -4.88
N LEU A 145 18.63 -1.03 -3.81
CA LEU A 145 19.19 -0.50 -2.55
C LEU A 145 19.16 -1.49 -1.37
N VAL A 146 18.40 -2.59 -1.45
CA VAL A 146 18.40 -3.60 -0.39
C VAL A 146 19.79 -4.18 -0.17
N GLY A 147 20.20 -4.29 1.10
CA GLY A 147 21.56 -4.68 1.51
C GLY A 147 22.59 -3.55 1.45
N ARG A 148 22.20 -2.35 0.99
CA ARG A 148 23.03 -1.13 1.02
C ARG A 148 22.47 -0.07 1.95
N MET A 149 21.17 -0.11 2.21
CA MET A 149 20.44 0.84 3.04
C MET A 149 19.39 0.10 3.85
N PRO A 150 19.05 0.58 5.06
CA PRO A 150 17.95 0.02 5.82
C PRO A 150 16.61 0.26 5.09
N ILE A 151 15.65 -0.65 5.28
CA ILE A 151 14.37 -0.62 4.56
C ILE A 151 13.61 0.70 4.76
N TRP A 152 13.66 1.30 5.96
CA TRP A 152 12.99 2.56 6.25
C TRP A 152 13.50 3.72 5.36
N ALA A 153 14.78 3.71 4.97
CA ALA A 153 15.34 4.73 4.08
C ALA A 153 14.86 4.54 2.64
N ILE A 154 14.70 3.29 2.19
CA ILE A 154 14.13 2.95 0.88
C ILE A 154 12.64 3.33 0.83
N MET A 155 11.91 3.08 1.92
CA MET A 155 10.52 3.52 2.10
C MET A 155 10.42 5.05 2.01
N GLY A 156 11.26 5.77 2.76
CA GLY A 156 11.30 7.23 2.74
C GLY A 156 11.58 7.80 1.35
N LEU A 157 12.60 7.27 0.66
CA LEU A 157 12.91 7.68 -0.72
C LEU A 157 11.70 7.50 -1.64
N SER A 158 11.11 6.31 -1.66
CA SER A 158 10.00 5.98 -2.55
C SER A 158 8.73 6.77 -2.21
N ALA A 159 8.49 7.01 -0.92
CA ALA A 159 7.42 7.85 -0.43
C ALA A 159 7.56 9.29 -0.92
N THR A 160 8.76 9.86 -0.83
CA THR A 160 9.03 11.22 -1.31
C THR A 160 8.85 11.32 -2.82
N LEU A 161 9.45 10.42 -3.60
CA LEU A 161 9.32 10.41 -5.06
C LEU A 161 7.84 10.33 -5.46
N ARG A 162 7.09 9.40 -4.87
CA ARG A 162 5.67 9.28 -5.16
C ARG A 162 4.87 10.50 -4.69
N GLY A 163 5.15 11.00 -3.49
CA GLY A 163 4.51 12.21 -2.96
C GLY A 163 4.57 13.39 -3.93
N PHE A 164 5.73 13.61 -4.56
CA PHE A 164 5.90 14.68 -5.55
C PHE A 164 5.03 14.50 -6.80
N LEU A 165 4.76 13.27 -7.24
CA LEU A 165 3.84 13.01 -8.35
C LEU A 165 2.40 13.40 -8.02
N TYR A 166 2.01 13.35 -6.73
CA TYR A 166 0.65 13.59 -6.27
C TYR A 166 0.45 14.99 -5.67
N LEU A 167 1.41 15.90 -5.82
CA LEU A 167 1.28 17.30 -5.37
C LEU A 167 0.14 18.07 -6.05
N TYR A 168 -0.37 17.60 -7.20
CA TYR A 168 -1.51 18.22 -7.88
C TYR A 168 -2.80 18.19 -7.03
N PHE A 169 -2.90 17.32 -6.02
CA PHE A 169 -3.98 17.32 -5.02
C PHE A 169 -3.72 18.28 -3.83
N GLY A 170 -2.60 18.99 -3.80
CA GLY A 170 -2.13 19.82 -2.69
C GLY A 170 -1.14 19.09 -1.77
N GLY A 171 -0.78 19.75 -0.66
CA GLY A 171 0.15 19.18 0.33
C GLY A 171 -0.39 17.90 0.99
N GLY A 172 -1.72 17.78 1.12
CA GLY A 172 -2.36 16.54 1.54
C GLY A 172 -2.20 15.42 0.52
N GLY A 173 -2.14 15.74 -0.78
CA GLY A 173 -1.88 14.79 -1.86
C GLY A 173 -0.51 14.15 -1.77
N PHE A 174 0.50 14.99 -1.52
CA PHE A 174 1.85 14.53 -1.23
C PHE A 174 1.86 13.58 -0.03
N LEU A 175 1.26 13.99 1.09
CA LEU A 175 1.25 13.18 2.31
C LEU A 175 0.51 11.85 2.12
N TRP A 176 -0.64 11.89 1.45
CA TRP A 176 -1.44 10.71 1.11
C TRP A 176 -0.58 9.70 0.33
N ALA A 177 0.05 10.15 -0.76
CA ALA A 177 0.91 9.33 -1.61
C ALA A 177 2.20 8.87 -0.94
N ALA A 178 2.78 9.69 -0.06
CA ALA A 178 3.95 9.31 0.71
C ALA A 178 3.65 8.14 1.66
N ILE A 179 2.52 8.18 2.39
CA ILE A 179 2.14 7.13 3.35
C ILE A 179 1.92 5.79 2.66
N TRP A 180 1.06 5.74 1.64
CA TRP A 180 0.79 4.46 0.97
C TRP A 180 1.94 4.02 0.06
N GLY A 181 2.74 4.96 -0.46
CA GLY A 181 3.97 4.66 -1.21
C GLY A 181 5.04 4.01 -0.34
N ALA A 182 5.26 4.50 0.88
CA ALA A 182 6.11 3.84 1.87
C ALA A 182 5.61 2.41 2.19
N ALA A 183 4.29 2.27 2.38
CA ALA A 183 3.68 0.98 2.64
C ALA A 183 3.85 0.02 1.46
N ALA A 184 3.72 0.48 0.21
CA ALA A 184 3.93 -0.34 -0.98
C ALA A 184 5.34 -0.94 -1.02
N VAL A 185 6.37 -0.15 -0.68
CA VAL A 185 7.76 -0.62 -0.52
C VAL A 185 7.87 -1.73 0.52
N TRP A 186 7.28 -1.51 1.70
CA TRP A 186 7.29 -2.51 2.76
C TRP A 186 6.56 -3.79 2.35
N VAL A 187 5.38 -3.68 1.73
CA VAL A 187 4.59 -4.80 1.22
C VAL A 187 5.38 -5.56 0.16
N TYR A 188 6.02 -4.88 -0.79
CA TYR A 188 6.85 -5.56 -1.78
C TYR A 188 8.06 -6.24 -1.13
N TYR A 189 8.74 -5.58 -0.20
CA TYR A 189 9.87 -6.15 0.53
C TYR A 189 9.47 -7.43 1.28
N ARG A 190 8.32 -7.41 1.97
CA ARG A 190 7.80 -8.50 2.80
C ARG A 190 7.22 -9.67 2.00
N TYR A 191 6.32 -9.37 1.05
CA TYR A 191 5.54 -10.39 0.34
C TYR A 191 6.12 -10.76 -1.02
N ARG A 192 7.01 -9.91 -1.58
CA ARG A 192 7.67 -10.11 -2.89
C ARG A 192 6.69 -10.34 -4.05
N ARG A 193 5.49 -9.75 -3.99
CA ARG A 193 4.43 -9.86 -5.01
C ARG A 193 4.17 -8.52 -5.70
N LEU A 194 5.01 -8.14 -6.66
CA LEU A 194 4.84 -6.88 -7.39
C LEU A 194 3.50 -6.82 -8.14
N TRP A 195 3.04 -7.93 -8.71
CA TRP A 195 1.78 -7.98 -9.44
C TRP A 195 0.57 -7.60 -8.58
N VAL A 196 0.59 -7.90 -7.27
CA VAL A 196 -0.51 -7.52 -6.36
C VAL A 196 -0.60 -6.01 -6.25
N LEU A 197 0.56 -5.35 -6.13
CA LEU A 197 0.62 -3.89 -6.11
C LEU A 197 0.17 -3.30 -7.44
N ILE A 198 0.63 -3.85 -8.56
CA ILE A 198 0.22 -3.39 -9.89
C ILE A 198 -1.31 -3.43 -10.04
N LEU A 199 -1.93 -4.58 -9.72
CA LEU A 199 -3.37 -4.77 -9.91
C LEU A 199 -4.19 -3.88 -8.98
N ILE A 200 -3.86 -3.82 -7.69
CA ILE A 200 -4.63 -3.02 -6.73
C ILE A 200 -4.44 -1.53 -7.03
N HIS A 201 -3.26 -1.09 -7.46
CA HIS A 201 -3.05 0.32 -7.85
C HIS A 201 -3.98 0.68 -9.01
N GLY A 202 -3.92 -0.12 -10.08
CA GLY A 202 -4.70 0.13 -11.29
C GLY A 202 -6.19 0.10 -10.99
N PHE A 203 -6.64 -0.81 -10.12
CA PHE A 203 -8.03 -0.92 -9.71
C PHE A 203 -8.50 0.31 -8.91
N VAL A 204 -7.73 0.73 -7.89
CA VAL A 204 -8.05 1.92 -7.07
C VAL A 204 -8.11 3.17 -7.94
N MET A 205 -7.19 3.32 -8.90
CA MET A 205 -7.18 4.46 -9.82
C MET A 205 -8.32 4.41 -10.84
N ASN A 206 -8.75 3.22 -11.28
CA ASN A 206 -9.88 3.08 -12.20
C ASN A 206 -11.21 3.47 -11.57
N ILE A 207 -11.41 3.16 -10.29
CA ILE A 207 -12.62 3.58 -9.60
C ILE A 207 -12.76 5.10 -9.61
N GLN A 208 -11.65 5.84 -9.53
CA GLN A 208 -11.64 7.31 -9.68
C GLN A 208 -11.90 7.78 -11.12
N VAL A 209 -11.68 6.93 -12.13
CA VAL A 209 -11.97 7.24 -13.54
C VAL A 209 -13.38 6.84 -13.94
N PHE A 210 -13.98 5.82 -13.33
CA PHE A 210 -15.39 5.49 -13.54
C PHE A 210 -16.33 6.60 -13.10
N ASP A 211 -15.88 7.50 -12.22
CA ASP A 211 -16.56 8.78 -11.93
C ASP A 211 -16.71 9.70 -13.14
N ARG A 212 -15.81 9.56 -14.13
CA ARG A 212 -15.77 10.39 -15.33
C ARG A 212 -16.53 9.78 -16.51
N VAL A 213 -16.58 8.44 -16.55
CA VAL A 213 -17.06 7.67 -17.71
C VAL A 213 -18.50 7.22 -17.56
N ILE A 214 -19.02 7.08 -16.33
CA ILE A 214 -20.39 6.63 -16.13
C ILE A 214 -21.29 7.85 -15.92
N PRO A 215 -22.10 8.26 -16.91
CA PRO A 215 -22.92 9.48 -16.86
C PRO A 215 -24.14 9.39 -15.94
N SER A 216 -24.15 8.44 -14.99
CA SER A 216 -25.18 8.35 -13.96
C SER A 216 -24.62 8.87 -12.64
N ASP A 217 -25.25 9.92 -12.11
CA ASP A 217 -24.83 10.63 -10.88
C ASP A 217 -24.61 9.69 -9.67
N ASN A 218 -25.24 8.50 -9.70
CA ASN A 218 -25.23 7.54 -8.60
C ASN A 218 -24.19 6.42 -8.74
N SER A 219 -23.88 5.93 -9.94
CA SER A 219 -23.02 4.74 -10.11
C SER A 219 -21.56 4.99 -9.74
N ALA A 220 -21.05 6.14 -10.15
CA ALA A 220 -19.72 6.62 -9.85
C ALA A 220 -19.50 6.81 -8.34
N THR A 221 -20.43 7.54 -7.73
CA THR A 221 -20.53 7.75 -6.29
C THR A 221 -20.59 6.41 -5.55
N VAL A 222 -21.42 5.46 -5.99
CA VAL A 222 -21.54 4.12 -5.40
C VAL A 222 -20.24 3.33 -5.51
N LEU A 223 -19.56 3.32 -6.65
CA LEU A 223 -18.27 2.64 -6.82
C LEU A 223 -17.18 3.24 -5.92
N GLN A 224 -17.16 4.56 -5.78
CA GLN A 224 -16.26 5.25 -4.87
C GLN A 224 -16.55 4.91 -3.40
N TRP A 225 -17.83 4.82 -3.00
CA TRP A 225 -18.22 4.35 -1.68
C TRP A 225 -17.82 2.89 -1.44
N ILE A 226 -18.03 2.00 -2.42
CA ILE A 226 -17.57 0.61 -2.36
C ILE A 226 -16.05 0.56 -2.13
N ASN A 227 -15.29 1.38 -2.85
CA ASN A 227 -13.84 1.48 -2.66
C ASN A 227 -13.48 1.91 -1.24
N ILE A 228 -14.10 2.99 -0.74
CA ILE A 228 -13.90 3.47 0.63
C ILE A 228 -14.21 2.35 1.63
N LEU A 229 -15.35 1.67 1.48
CA LEU A 229 -15.75 0.58 2.35
C LEU A 229 -14.74 -0.57 2.34
N ILE A 230 -14.24 -0.96 1.16
CA ILE A 230 -13.21 -2.02 1.04
C ILE A 230 -11.91 -1.59 1.73
N LEU A 231 -11.45 -0.35 1.50
CA LEU A 231 -10.21 0.17 2.07
C LEU A 231 -10.29 0.28 3.59
N PHE A 232 -11.40 0.80 4.11
CA PHE A 232 -11.63 0.91 5.55
C PHE A 232 -11.93 -0.43 6.20
N ALA A 233 -12.62 -1.35 5.53
CA ALA A 233 -12.80 -2.72 6.02
C ALA A 233 -11.46 -3.46 6.10
N ALA A 234 -10.59 -3.30 5.10
CA ALA A 234 -9.23 -3.84 5.14
C ALA A 234 -8.41 -3.24 6.29
N LEU A 235 -8.54 -1.92 6.53
CA LEU A 235 -7.91 -1.24 7.66
C LEU A 235 -8.39 -1.78 9.00
N LEU A 236 -9.71 -1.89 9.20
CA LEU A 236 -10.30 -2.44 10.42
C LEU A 236 -9.89 -3.89 10.60
N TRP A 237 -9.99 -4.73 9.58
CA TRP A 237 -9.51 -6.11 9.61
C TRP A 237 -8.03 -6.21 9.99
N TRP A 238 -7.22 -5.26 9.54
CA TRP A 238 -5.80 -5.22 9.86
C TRP A 238 -5.54 -4.75 11.31
N ILE A 239 -6.25 -3.73 11.80
CA ILE A 239 -6.02 -3.15 13.12
C ILE A 239 -6.67 -3.99 14.23
N THR A 240 -7.88 -4.50 14.01
CA THR A 240 -8.72 -5.13 15.05
C THR A 240 -8.02 -6.29 15.78
N PRO A 241 -7.43 -7.30 15.10
CA PRO A 241 -6.74 -8.38 15.81
C PRO A 241 -5.59 -7.86 16.69
N ARG A 242 -4.81 -6.89 16.17
CA ARG A 242 -3.66 -6.31 16.87
C ARG A 242 -4.08 -5.47 18.08
N ALA A 243 -5.20 -4.76 17.96
CA ALA A 243 -5.79 -4.04 19.06
C ALA A 243 -6.31 -5.02 20.13
N LEU A 244 -7.03 -6.06 19.73
CA LEU A 244 -7.54 -7.08 20.64
C LEU A 244 -6.39 -7.80 21.38
N ASP A 245 -5.31 -8.16 20.70
CA ASP A 245 -4.12 -8.75 21.33
C ASP A 245 -3.47 -7.82 22.37
N ALA A 246 -3.52 -6.50 22.16
CA ALA A 246 -3.00 -5.50 23.10
C ALA A 246 -3.92 -5.27 24.31
N PHE A 247 -5.24 -5.42 24.15
CA PHE A 247 -6.24 -5.24 25.22
C PHE A 247 -6.58 -6.52 25.99
N LEU A 248 -6.36 -7.69 25.38
CA LEU A 248 -6.57 -9.01 25.99
C LEU A 248 -5.28 -9.83 25.92
N PRO A 249 -4.24 -9.50 26.71
CA PRO A 249 -2.91 -10.09 26.55
C PRO A 249 -2.84 -11.61 26.81
N ASN A 250 -3.92 -12.27 27.26
CA ASN A 250 -3.92 -13.67 27.69
C ASN A 250 -5.18 -14.49 27.35
N THR A 251 -6.02 -14.09 26.40
CA THR A 251 -7.09 -14.99 25.92
C THR A 251 -6.49 -16.00 24.94
N VAL A 252 -6.11 -17.15 25.50
CA VAL A 252 -5.68 -18.40 24.85
C VAL A 252 -6.09 -18.48 23.38
N ALA A 253 -5.12 -18.30 22.48
CA ALA A 253 -5.25 -18.75 21.11
C ALA A 253 -5.27 -20.28 21.11
N VAL A 254 -6.46 -20.89 21.20
CA VAL A 254 -6.65 -22.28 20.80
C VAL A 254 -6.34 -22.32 19.31
N ARG A 255 -5.12 -22.76 19.01
CA ARG A 255 -4.67 -23.11 17.67
C ARG A 255 -5.62 -24.21 17.19
N SER A 256 -6.58 -23.87 16.34
CA SER A 256 -7.36 -24.85 15.57
C SER A 256 -6.45 -25.45 14.50
N ASN A 257 -5.50 -26.25 14.95
CA ASN A 257 -4.86 -27.30 14.19
C ASN A 257 -5.28 -28.58 14.91
N ASP A 258 -6.44 -29.11 14.58
CA ASP A 258 -6.60 -30.55 14.36
C ASP A 258 -8.00 -30.87 13.83
N ARG A 259 -8.01 -31.77 12.87
CA ARG A 259 -9.19 -32.41 12.33
C ARG A 259 -9.82 -33.27 13.42
N ALA A 260 -10.92 -32.79 14.01
CA ALA A 260 -12.05 -33.61 14.47
C ALA A 260 -13.08 -32.67 15.09
N VAL A 261 -14.24 -32.57 14.45
CA VAL A 261 -15.43 -31.99 15.07
C VAL A 261 -15.92 -33.03 16.06
N ASP A 262 -15.74 -32.77 17.36
CA ASP A 262 -16.60 -33.32 18.39
C ASP A 262 -17.22 -32.14 19.16
N THR A 263 -18.52 -32.00 19.00
CA THR A 263 -19.33 -30.95 19.60
C THR A 263 -19.59 -31.27 21.07
N THR A 264 -18.81 -30.69 21.97
CA THR A 264 -19.27 -30.43 23.35
C THR A 264 -18.79 -29.05 23.81
N PRO A 265 -19.68 -28.17 24.28
CA PRO A 265 -19.26 -26.90 24.87
C PRO A 265 -18.67 -27.17 26.26
N VAL A 266 -17.35 -27.04 26.39
CA VAL A 266 -16.70 -26.99 27.69
C VAL A 266 -16.94 -25.60 28.28
N VAL A 267 -17.84 -25.52 29.24
CA VAL A 267 -17.93 -24.40 30.17
C VAL A 267 -16.68 -24.48 31.05
N THR A 268 -15.65 -23.70 30.74
CA THR A 268 -14.57 -23.47 31.70
C THR A 268 -15.03 -22.46 32.73
N ASP A 269 -15.31 -22.95 33.93
CA ASP A 269 -15.42 -22.15 35.14
C ASP A 269 -14.18 -21.24 35.26
N VAL A 270 -14.45 -19.95 35.33
CA VAL A 270 -13.47 -18.90 35.55
C VAL A 270 -12.99 -19.01 37.00
N VAL A 271 -11.86 -19.68 37.23
CA VAL A 271 -11.16 -19.67 38.53
C VAL A 271 -10.40 -18.35 38.64
N LEU A 272 -11.02 -17.35 39.28
CA LEU A 272 -10.37 -16.13 39.73
C LEU A 272 -9.70 -16.38 41.09
N ASN A 273 -8.42 -16.78 41.10
CA ASN A 273 -7.44 -16.35 42.11
C ASN A 273 -6.06 -17.00 41.89
N PRO A 274 -4.99 -16.23 41.61
CA PRO A 274 -3.63 -16.74 41.49
C PRO A 274 -2.81 -16.44 42.75
N GLU A 275 -3.23 -16.91 43.93
CA GLU A 275 -2.38 -16.88 45.14
C GLU A 275 -2.60 -18.14 45.97
N ASN A 276 -1.81 -19.19 45.70
CA ASN A 276 -1.37 -20.26 46.62
C ASN A 276 -1.07 -21.58 45.90
N VAL A 277 -0.06 -21.61 45.04
CA VAL A 277 0.60 -22.87 44.67
C VAL A 277 2.10 -22.72 44.87
N ASN A 278 2.54 -23.03 46.08
CA ASN A 278 3.96 -23.23 46.41
C ASN A 278 4.39 -24.59 45.83
N PRO A 279 5.34 -24.69 44.88
CA PRO A 279 5.55 -25.94 44.13
C PRO A 279 6.35 -27.05 44.85
N ASP A 280 6.83 -26.85 46.08
CA ASP A 280 7.93 -27.67 46.63
C ASP A 280 7.67 -28.44 47.94
N ARG A 281 6.41 -28.76 48.27
CA ARG A 281 6.09 -29.45 49.54
C ARG A 281 5.28 -30.74 49.38
N SER A 282 5.88 -31.80 48.81
CA SER A 282 5.40 -33.19 49.03
C SER A 282 6.39 -34.32 48.72
N ARG A 283 7.71 -34.09 48.66
CA ARG A 283 8.65 -35.16 48.23
C ARG A 283 9.83 -35.51 49.13
N ASN A 284 9.84 -35.10 50.40
CA ASN A 284 10.89 -35.52 51.35
C ASN A 284 10.28 -35.90 52.71
N GLU A 285 9.81 -37.15 52.86
CA GLU A 285 9.83 -37.83 54.16
C GLU A 285 10.85 -38.98 54.06
N PRO A 286 11.79 -39.13 55.01
CA PRO A 286 12.87 -40.10 54.93
C PRO A 286 12.42 -41.51 55.37
N PRO A 287 13.10 -42.58 54.93
CA PRO A 287 12.75 -43.93 55.32
C PRO A 287 13.22 -44.23 56.76
N VAL A 288 12.29 -44.67 57.60
CA VAL A 288 12.58 -45.28 58.90
C VAL A 288 13.15 -46.68 58.68
N LYS A 289 14.26 -47.01 59.37
CA LYS A 289 14.82 -48.35 59.46
C LYS A 289 15.30 -48.60 60.90
N PRO A 290 15.38 -49.88 61.28
CA PRO A 290 14.31 -50.66 61.92
C PRO A 290 14.03 -50.23 63.37
#